data_AF-A0A844WUG8-F1
#
_entry.id   AF-A0A844WUG8-F1
#
_cell.length_a   1.000
_cell.length_b   1.000
_cell.length_c   1.000
_cell.angle_alpha   90.00
_cell.angle_beta   90.00
_cell.angle_gamma   90.00
#
_symmetry.space_group_name_H-M   'P 1'
#
loop_
_entity.id
_entity.type
_entity.pdbx_description
1 polymer ?
#
loop_
_entity_poly.entity_id
_entity_poly.type
_entity_poly.pdbx_seq_one_letter_code
_entity_poly.pdbx_strand_id
1 'polypeptide(L)'
;MPSKYQPQVSAWCQDLYKWVYTTNLHLSNNKKLRYANDDFCEFSRRTTGWGKIGRLITMICLGLMMFMILFILYMVIPGIVEDEIINKLIYIPSCIVFIYFAYILIQLFFYLLYAPEDFPIRLNRKTGKVYIYDHFLLYFGSLATFTRSPFRAKEITVKEFNWADIQGCMASVSVPLASGGTVRSYRIECVVCEPNTTKVIDHFLLTAGSPSYNEWMWINNYMAFYDDNLDGELMPEDEFTWPIKVNWPEEIDKKSKASSLEEYQKI
;
A
#
# COMPACT_ATOMS: atom_id res chain seq x y z
N MET A 1 -6.53 -26.15 -5.02
CA MET A 1 -5.68 -26.06 -6.23
C MET A 1 -4.70 -24.92 -6.01
N PRO A 2 -3.43 -25.01 -6.43
CA PRO A 2 -2.50 -23.88 -6.37
C PRO A 2 -2.87 -22.81 -7.42
N SER A 3 -2.34 -21.59 -7.28
CA SER A 3 -2.53 -20.54 -8.30
C SER A 3 -1.96 -20.99 -9.64
N LYS A 4 -2.63 -20.62 -10.73
CA LYS A 4 -2.05 -20.81 -12.08
C LYS A 4 -0.85 -19.87 -12.32
N TYR A 5 -0.73 -18.79 -11.53
CA TYR A 5 0.29 -17.77 -11.67
C TYR A 5 1.48 -18.04 -10.75
N GLN A 6 2.69 -17.97 -11.31
CA GLN A 6 3.93 -18.35 -10.62
C GLN A 6 5.03 -17.29 -10.77
N PRO A 7 5.74 -16.90 -9.69
CA PRO A 7 5.56 -17.37 -8.32
C PRO A 7 4.22 -16.96 -7.71
N GLN A 8 3.68 -17.83 -6.86
CA GLN A 8 2.43 -17.59 -6.16
C GLN A 8 2.57 -16.48 -5.12
N VAL A 9 1.53 -15.64 -5.00
CA VAL A 9 1.41 -14.61 -3.97
C VAL A 9 1.40 -15.25 -2.57
N SER A 10 2.02 -14.58 -1.60
CA SER A 10 2.05 -15.04 -0.21
C SER A 10 0.63 -15.13 0.38
N ALA A 11 0.34 -16.22 1.08
CA ALA A 11 -0.97 -16.51 1.67
C ALA A 11 -2.14 -16.46 0.67
N TRP A 12 -1.87 -16.77 -0.61
CA TRP A 12 -2.86 -16.90 -1.66
C TRP A 12 -4.02 -17.83 -1.26
N CYS A 13 -5.22 -17.47 -1.71
CA CYS A 13 -6.46 -18.21 -1.49
C CYS A 13 -7.11 -18.64 -2.81
N GLN A 14 -7.24 -17.71 -3.76
CA GLN A 14 -7.86 -18.00 -5.05
C GLN A 14 -7.45 -17.00 -6.13
N ASP A 15 -7.46 -17.44 -7.39
CA ASP A 15 -7.36 -16.56 -8.54
C ASP A 15 -8.75 -15.98 -8.86
N LEU A 16 -8.83 -14.67 -9.09
CA LEU A 16 -10.09 -14.01 -9.39
C LEU A 16 -10.46 -14.20 -10.86
N TYR A 17 -11.74 -14.15 -11.17
CA TYR A 17 -12.21 -14.11 -12.55
C TYR A 17 -11.92 -12.73 -13.16
N LYS A 18 -11.51 -12.66 -14.44
CA LYS A 18 -11.14 -11.39 -15.09
C LYS A 18 -11.87 -11.24 -16.43
N TRP A 19 -13.13 -10.84 -16.36
CA TRP A 19 -13.98 -10.50 -17.51
C TRP A 19 -15.15 -9.64 -17.04
N VAL A 20 -16.04 -9.27 -17.97
CA VAL A 20 -17.28 -8.58 -17.69
C VAL A 20 -18.18 -9.42 -16.77
N TYR A 21 -18.70 -8.78 -15.74
CA TYR A 21 -19.69 -9.31 -14.80
C TYR A 21 -21.07 -8.76 -15.16
N THR A 22 -21.92 -9.61 -15.74
CA THR A 22 -23.28 -9.27 -16.20
C THR A 22 -24.33 -9.44 -15.09
N THR A 23 -24.03 -8.97 -13.89
CA THR A 23 -24.98 -8.99 -12.77
C THR A 23 -25.92 -7.79 -12.85
N ASN A 24 -27.19 -7.96 -12.50
CA ASN A 24 -28.15 -6.85 -12.39
C ASN A 24 -27.97 -6.02 -11.10
N LEU A 25 -27.10 -6.47 -10.18
CA LEU A 25 -26.80 -5.74 -8.95
C LEU A 25 -25.76 -4.65 -9.23
N HIS A 26 -25.94 -3.49 -8.59
CA HIS A 26 -24.93 -2.44 -8.60
C HIS A 26 -23.60 -2.97 -8.05
N LEU A 27 -22.54 -2.81 -8.83
CA LEU A 27 -21.18 -3.06 -8.41
C LEU A 27 -20.67 -1.84 -7.67
N SER A 28 -20.17 -2.07 -6.45
CA SER A 28 -19.66 -0.99 -5.63
C SER A 28 -18.14 -0.85 -5.69
N ASN A 29 -17.69 0.40 -5.81
CA ASN A 29 -16.30 0.81 -5.67
C ASN A 29 -15.85 0.95 -4.20
N ASN A 30 -16.74 0.65 -3.23
CA ASN A 30 -16.53 0.78 -1.78
C ASN A 30 -16.05 2.17 -1.32
N LYS A 31 -16.49 3.24 -1.98
CA LYS A 31 -16.10 4.63 -1.69
C LYS A 31 -14.61 4.90 -1.84
N LYS A 32 -13.92 4.15 -2.71
CA LYS A 32 -12.49 4.35 -3.00
C LYS A 32 -12.25 5.11 -4.29
N LEU A 33 -13.29 5.38 -5.05
CA LEU A 33 -13.18 6.07 -6.33
C LEU A 33 -12.85 7.55 -6.10
N ARG A 34 -11.67 8.00 -6.52
CA ARG A 34 -11.26 9.41 -6.42
C ARG A 34 -11.76 10.22 -7.60
N TYR A 35 -11.75 9.58 -8.77
CA TYR A 35 -12.12 10.17 -10.03
C TYR A 35 -12.54 9.07 -11.00
N ALA A 36 -13.54 9.32 -11.81
CA ALA A 36 -13.86 8.48 -12.96
C ALA A 36 -14.42 9.35 -14.08
N ASN A 37 -13.96 9.08 -15.30
CA ASN A 37 -14.55 9.58 -16.52
C ASN A 37 -14.53 8.48 -17.59
N ASP A 38 -14.80 8.86 -18.84
CA ASP A 38 -14.83 7.92 -19.95
C ASP A 38 -13.46 7.40 -20.42
N ASP A 39 -12.37 8.00 -19.94
CA ASP A 39 -11.01 7.69 -20.38
C ASP A 39 -10.24 6.90 -19.31
N PHE A 40 -10.25 7.39 -18.07
CA PHE A 40 -9.60 6.79 -16.93
C PHE A 40 -10.38 6.95 -15.61
N CYS A 41 -10.11 6.03 -14.69
CA CYS A 41 -10.53 6.16 -13.30
C CYS A 41 -9.33 6.10 -12.36
N GLU A 42 -9.46 6.70 -11.18
CA GLU A 42 -8.46 6.70 -10.12
C GLU A 42 -9.04 6.09 -8.84
N PHE A 43 -8.46 4.98 -8.39
CA PHE A 43 -8.83 4.29 -7.15
C PHE A 43 -7.84 4.60 -6.03
N SER A 44 -8.36 4.92 -4.86
CA SER A 44 -7.62 5.00 -3.61
C SER A 44 -7.25 3.61 -3.10
N ARG A 45 -6.02 3.47 -2.60
CA ARG A 45 -5.56 2.24 -1.92
C ARG A 45 -5.30 2.45 -0.44
N ARG A 46 -5.77 3.58 0.09
CA ARG A 46 -5.66 3.87 1.50
C ARG A 46 -6.36 2.80 2.33
N THR A 47 -5.66 2.28 3.33
CA THR A 47 -6.29 1.49 4.39
C THR A 47 -7.02 2.43 5.34
N THR A 48 -8.34 2.25 5.46
CA THR A 48 -9.17 2.94 6.44
C THR A 48 -8.65 2.59 7.83
N GLY A 49 -8.31 3.57 8.67
CA GLY A 49 -8.06 3.24 10.08
C GLY A 49 -7.47 4.33 10.96
N TRP A 50 -6.61 5.22 10.45
CA TRP A 50 -5.83 6.07 11.36
C TRP A 50 -6.18 7.56 11.25
N GLY A 51 -7.01 7.93 10.26
CA GLY A 51 -7.38 9.32 10.00
C GLY A 51 -6.17 10.25 10.01
N LYS A 52 -6.39 11.53 10.29
CA LYS A 52 -5.29 12.48 10.58
C LYS A 52 -4.88 12.45 12.04
N ILE A 53 -5.88 12.42 12.91
CA ILE A 53 -5.70 12.55 14.36
C ILE A 53 -4.96 11.33 14.89
N GLY A 54 -5.33 10.12 14.46
CA GLY A 54 -4.60 8.91 14.84
C GLY A 54 -3.17 8.90 14.35
N ARG A 55 -2.90 9.34 13.10
CA ARG A 55 -1.52 9.53 12.61
C ARG A 55 -0.73 10.52 13.48
N LEU A 56 -1.31 11.67 13.83
CA LEU A 56 -0.67 12.67 14.67
C LEU A 56 -0.39 12.18 16.09
N ILE A 57 -1.38 11.57 16.76
CA ILE A 57 -1.21 10.97 18.09
C ILE A 57 -0.10 9.93 18.05
N THR A 58 -0.07 9.09 17.01
CA THR A 58 0.98 8.07 16.87
C THR A 58 2.36 8.69 16.73
N MET A 59 2.52 9.74 15.92
CA MET A 59 3.79 10.46 15.80
C MET A 59 4.23 11.06 17.14
N ILE A 60 3.30 11.64 17.91
CA ILE A 60 3.59 12.18 19.25
C ILE A 60 4.05 11.05 20.20
N CYS A 61 3.33 9.93 20.24
CA CYS A 61 3.70 8.77 21.05
C CYS A 61 5.08 8.23 20.68
N LEU A 62 5.38 8.10 19.38
CA LEU A 62 6.69 7.66 18.91
C LEU A 62 7.81 8.64 19.31
N GLY A 63 7.55 9.95 19.20
CA GLY A 63 8.47 10.98 19.66
C GLY A 63 8.77 10.86 21.16
N LEU A 64 7.73 10.71 21.99
CA LEU A 64 7.88 10.50 23.43
C LEU A 64 8.67 9.22 23.76
N MET A 65 8.40 8.12 23.05
CA MET A 65 9.16 6.88 23.20
C MET A 65 10.64 7.05 22.85
N MET A 66 10.94 7.81 21.78
CA MET A 66 12.31 8.14 21.42
C MET A 66 13.01 8.96 22.51
N PHE A 67 12.35 9.97 23.08
CA PHE A 67 12.88 10.75 24.20
C PHE A 67 13.18 9.88 25.42
N MET A 68 12.29 8.94 25.75
CA MET A 68 12.51 7.99 26.85
C MET A 68 13.74 7.10 26.62
N ILE A 69 13.95 6.62 25.39
CA ILE A 69 15.14 5.81 25.08
C ILE A 69 16.42 6.64 25.20
N LEU A 70 16.41 7.88 24.70
CA LEU A 70 17.56 8.78 24.85
C LEU A 70 17.87 9.06 26.33
N PHE A 71 16.84 9.24 27.16
CA PHE A 71 17.00 9.40 28.60
C PHE A 71 17.58 8.15 29.26
N ILE A 72 17.10 6.96 28.91
CA ILE A 72 17.64 5.69 29.41
C ILE A 72 19.12 5.54 28.99
N LEU A 73 19.44 5.79 27.73
CA LEU A 73 20.83 5.73 27.25
C LEU A 73 21.72 6.72 27.99
N TYR A 74 21.25 7.96 28.22
CA TYR A 74 21.98 8.95 29.01
C TYR A 74 22.30 8.48 30.42
N MET A 75 21.37 7.77 31.08
CA MET A 75 21.58 7.21 32.43
C MET A 75 22.53 6.00 32.43
N VAL A 76 22.52 5.18 31.37
CA VAL A 76 23.31 3.93 31.28
C VAL A 76 24.75 4.18 30.85
N ILE A 77 25.01 5.17 29.99
CA ILE A 77 26.35 5.46 29.43
C ILE A 77 27.42 5.70 30.52
N PRO A 78 27.18 6.49 31.58
CA PRO A 78 28.15 6.68 32.66
C PRO A 78 28.53 5.38 33.37
N GLY A 79 27.55 4.48 33.60
CA GLY A 79 27.80 3.16 34.22
C GLY A 79 28.74 2.28 33.39
N ILE A 80 28.71 2.39 32.06
CA ILE A 80 29.66 1.67 31.19
C ILE A 80 31.11 2.11 31.43
N VAL A 81 31.33 3.39 31.75
CA VAL A 81 32.67 3.94 31.95
C VAL A 81 33.20 3.56 33.33
N GLU A 82 32.37 3.70 34.36
CA GLU A 82 32.78 3.65 35.77
C GLU A 82 32.67 2.26 36.42
N ASP A 83 31.81 1.37 35.94
CA ASP A 83 31.52 0.09 36.64
C ASP A 83 32.56 -1.02 36.42
N GLU A 84 32.45 -2.09 37.22
CA GLU A 84 33.24 -3.32 37.08
C GLU A 84 32.95 -4.08 35.77
N ILE A 85 33.89 -4.94 35.35
CA ILE A 85 33.83 -5.72 34.10
C ILE A 85 32.53 -6.54 33.98
N ILE A 86 32.03 -7.10 35.09
CA ILE A 86 30.81 -7.92 35.12
C ILE A 86 29.58 -7.11 34.71
N ASN A 87 29.48 -5.86 35.17
CA ASN A 87 28.36 -4.98 34.84
C ASN A 87 28.43 -4.48 33.39
N LYS A 88 29.64 -4.25 32.85
CA LYS A 88 29.85 -3.90 31.44
C LYS A 88 29.31 -4.96 30.48
N LEU A 89 29.40 -6.24 30.86
CA LEU A 89 28.88 -7.36 30.06
C LEU A 89 27.35 -7.30 29.88
N ILE A 90 26.64 -6.62 30.78
CA ILE A 90 25.18 -6.42 30.71
C ILE A 90 24.85 -5.11 30.01
N TYR A 91 25.51 -4.00 30.38
CA TYR A 91 25.17 -2.68 29.84
C TYR A 91 25.44 -2.53 28.34
N ILE A 92 26.53 -3.11 27.82
CA ILE A 92 26.88 -3.00 26.40
C ILE A 92 25.81 -3.66 25.50
N PRO A 93 25.41 -4.93 25.70
CA PRO A 93 24.29 -5.52 24.95
C PRO A 93 22.99 -4.75 25.10
N SER A 94 22.65 -4.27 26.31
CA SER A 94 21.45 -3.46 26.52
C SER A 94 21.46 -2.18 25.67
N CYS A 95 22.57 -1.45 25.62
CA CYS A 95 22.71 -0.27 24.77
C CYS A 95 22.53 -0.59 23.29
N ILE A 96 23.09 -1.70 22.81
CA ILE A 96 22.92 -2.13 21.40
C ILE A 96 21.44 -2.38 21.10
N VAL A 97 20.73 -3.07 21.99
CA VAL A 97 19.28 -3.32 21.84
C VAL A 97 18.49 -2.01 21.82
N PHE A 98 18.78 -1.08 22.72
CA PHE A 98 18.11 0.22 22.75
C PHE A 98 18.40 1.07 21.50
N ILE A 99 19.62 1.05 20.99
CA ILE A 99 19.99 1.73 19.73
C ILE A 99 19.23 1.12 18.56
N TYR A 100 19.15 -0.20 18.47
CA TYR A 100 18.38 -0.89 17.43
C TYR A 100 16.88 -0.57 17.51
N PHE A 101 16.33 -0.53 18.72
CA PHE A 101 14.93 -0.16 18.92
C PHE A 101 14.69 1.32 18.56
N ALA A 102 15.59 2.23 18.93
CA ALA A 102 15.55 3.63 18.52
C ALA A 102 15.59 3.78 16.99
N TYR A 103 16.41 2.98 16.30
CA TYR A 103 16.45 2.94 14.84
C TYR A 103 15.08 2.56 14.25
N ILE A 104 14.43 1.51 14.77
CA ILE A 104 13.08 1.10 14.31
C ILE A 104 12.05 2.21 14.58
N LEU A 105 12.11 2.89 15.72
CA LEU A 105 11.18 3.99 16.02
C LEU A 105 11.40 5.20 15.11
N ILE A 106 12.66 5.58 14.87
CA ILE A 106 13.03 6.64 13.92
C ILE A 106 12.48 6.30 12.53
N GLN A 107 12.65 5.05 12.13
CA GLN A 107 12.12 4.53 10.87
C GLN A 107 10.60 4.75 10.78
N LEU A 108 9.85 4.28 11.78
CA LEU A 108 8.40 4.41 11.85
C LEU A 108 7.93 5.88 11.93
N PHE A 109 8.69 6.74 12.61
CA PHE A 109 8.40 8.16 12.69
C PHE A 109 8.53 8.85 11.33
N PHE A 110 9.67 8.66 10.65
CA PHE A 110 9.88 9.22 9.31
C PHE A 110 8.88 8.67 8.29
N TYR A 111 8.44 7.43 8.46
CA TYR A 111 7.38 6.84 7.67
C TYR A 111 6.05 7.57 7.79
N LEU A 112 5.58 7.81 9.01
CA LEU A 112 4.33 8.55 9.21
C LEU A 112 4.46 10.00 8.75
N LEU A 113 5.65 10.58 8.88
CA LEU A 113 5.92 11.96 8.47
C LEU A 113 5.87 12.14 6.95
N TYR A 114 6.50 11.22 6.19
CA TYR A 114 6.63 11.33 4.73
C TYR A 114 5.60 10.54 3.93
N ALA A 115 4.74 9.77 4.58
CA ALA A 115 3.66 9.07 3.91
C ALA A 115 2.76 10.06 3.15
N PRO A 116 2.51 9.85 1.85
CA PRO A 116 1.50 10.62 1.13
C PRO A 116 0.10 10.35 1.71
N GLU A 117 -0.84 11.21 1.33
CA GLU A 117 -2.24 11.09 1.75
C GLU A 117 -2.86 9.76 1.32
N ASP A 118 -2.48 9.29 0.13
CA ASP A 118 -3.00 8.10 -0.53
C ASP A 118 -1.96 7.51 -1.51
N PHE A 119 -2.22 6.30 -1.99
CA PHE A 119 -1.42 5.54 -2.93
C PHE A 119 -2.27 5.10 -4.13
N PRO A 120 -2.73 6.02 -4.98
CA PRO A 120 -3.75 5.69 -5.98
C PRO A 120 -3.28 4.75 -7.10
N ILE A 121 -4.24 4.12 -7.75
CA ILE A 121 -4.07 3.45 -9.04
C ILE A 121 -4.91 4.19 -10.08
N ARG A 122 -4.32 4.49 -11.23
CA ARG A 122 -5.06 4.96 -12.41
C ARG A 122 -5.22 3.83 -13.40
N LEU A 123 -6.45 3.62 -13.84
CA LEU A 123 -6.79 2.65 -14.88
C LEU A 123 -7.34 3.42 -16.06
N ASN A 124 -6.64 3.38 -17.20
CA ASN A 124 -7.07 4.04 -18.41
C ASN A 124 -7.61 3.00 -19.39
N ARG A 125 -8.94 3.03 -19.60
CA ARG A 125 -9.64 2.05 -20.43
C ARG A 125 -9.43 2.25 -21.93
N LYS A 126 -9.11 3.47 -22.37
CA LYS A 126 -8.83 3.81 -23.78
C LYS A 126 -7.46 3.32 -24.25
N THR A 127 -6.46 3.45 -23.39
CA THR A 127 -5.09 2.99 -23.66
C THR A 127 -4.86 1.54 -23.23
N GLY A 128 -5.71 0.99 -22.35
CA GLY A 128 -5.54 -0.33 -21.75
C GLY A 128 -4.34 -0.39 -20.79
N LYS A 129 -3.97 0.75 -20.19
CA LYS A 129 -2.81 0.90 -19.30
C LYS A 129 -3.24 1.12 -17.85
N VAL A 130 -2.39 0.66 -16.94
CA VAL A 130 -2.57 0.82 -15.49
C VAL A 130 -1.32 1.46 -14.91
N TYR A 131 -1.52 2.53 -14.16
CA TYR A 131 -0.47 3.29 -13.51
C TYR A 131 -0.62 3.19 -12.02
N ILE A 132 0.48 2.89 -11.34
CA ILE A 132 0.48 2.58 -9.92
C ILE A 132 1.35 3.59 -9.20
N TYR A 133 0.74 4.33 -8.28
CA TYR A 133 1.46 5.19 -7.35
C TYR A 133 1.86 4.38 -6.14
N ASP A 134 3.01 3.74 -6.21
CA ASP A 134 3.44 2.76 -5.22
C ASP A 134 4.37 3.37 -4.18
N HIS A 135 4.17 2.93 -2.95
CA HIS A 135 4.97 3.35 -1.82
C HIS A 135 5.18 2.15 -0.91
N PHE A 136 6.41 1.97 -0.45
CA PHE A 136 6.78 0.79 0.32
C PHE A 136 5.93 0.61 1.60
N LEU A 137 5.30 1.67 2.12
CA LEU A 137 4.40 1.60 3.28
C LEU A 137 3.15 0.77 3.06
N LEU A 138 2.68 0.59 1.82
CA LEU A 138 1.60 -0.35 1.53
C LEU A 138 1.95 -1.78 1.96
N TYR A 139 3.25 -2.09 2.05
CA TYR A 139 3.80 -3.40 2.39
C TYR A 139 4.43 -3.42 3.79
N PHE A 140 3.88 -2.60 4.71
CA PHE A 140 4.31 -2.57 6.11
C PHE A 140 4.31 -3.98 6.71
N GLY A 141 5.45 -4.39 7.29
CA GLY A 141 5.68 -5.75 7.79
C GLY A 141 6.54 -6.63 6.88
N SER A 142 6.86 -6.17 5.66
CA SER A 142 7.91 -6.78 4.84
C SER A 142 9.30 -6.49 5.42
N LEU A 143 10.26 -7.39 5.21
CA LEU A 143 11.67 -7.18 5.62
C LEU A 143 12.25 -5.89 5.02
N ALA A 144 11.77 -5.48 3.85
CA ALA A 144 12.13 -4.22 3.19
C ALA A 144 11.78 -2.98 4.06
N THR A 145 10.75 -3.07 4.89
CA THR A 145 10.33 -1.99 5.82
C THR A 145 11.36 -1.78 6.94
N PHE A 146 12.12 -2.82 7.32
CA PHE A 146 13.10 -2.72 8.42
C PHE A 146 14.54 -2.53 7.94
N THR A 147 14.81 -2.81 6.66
CA THR A 147 16.16 -2.77 6.07
C THR A 147 16.42 -1.51 5.24
N ARG A 148 15.37 -0.82 4.77
CA ARG A 148 15.52 0.42 3.99
C ARG A 148 15.91 1.58 4.90
N SER A 149 16.76 2.49 4.41
CA SER A 149 17.13 3.71 5.14
C SER A 149 15.91 4.60 5.43
N PRO A 150 15.80 5.23 6.61
CA PRO A 150 14.69 6.12 6.97
C PRO A 150 14.59 7.33 6.05
N PHE A 151 15.73 7.81 5.53
CA PHE A 151 15.77 8.98 4.65
C PHE A 151 15.24 8.70 3.25
N ARG A 152 15.09 7.42 2.88
CA ARG A 152 14.47 6.98 1.62
C ARG A 152 12.95 6.79 1.77
N ALA A 153 12.38 7.14 2.93
CA ALA A 153 10.95 7.06 3.19
C ALA A 153 10.08 7.95 2.31
N LYS A 154 10.68 8.96 1.66
CA LYS A 154 10.00 9.86 0.71
C LYS A 154 9.95 9.32 -0.73
N GLU A 155 10.66 8.22 -1.02
CA GLU A 155 10.78 7.71 -2.39
C GLU A 155 9.49 7.02 -2.83
N ILE A 156 8.92 7.51 -3.92
CA ILE A 156 7.70 7.00 -4.52
C ILE A 156 8.10 6.24 -5.79
N THR A 157 7.54 5.06 -5.96
CA THR A 157 7.77 4.23 -7.14
C THR A 157 6.54 4.30 -8.01
N VAL A 158 6.68 4.84 -9.21
CA VAL A 158 5.58 4.87 -10.18
C VAL A 158 5.81 3.77 -11.19
N LYS A 159 4.81 2.92 -11.39
CA LYS A 159 4.88 1.79 -12.31
C LYS A 159 3.79 1.90 -13.37
N GLU A 160 4.10 1.44 -14.58
CA GLU A 160 3.16 1.34 -15.69
C GLU A 160 3.06 -0.12 -16.15
N PHE A 161 1.84 -0.61 -16.35
CA PHE A 161 1.57 -1.95 -16.82
C PHE A 161 0.44 -1.98 -17.85
N ASN A 162 0.37 -3.03 -18.65
CA ASN A 162 -0.78 -3.29 -19.50
C ASN A 162 -1.88 -3.97 -18.69
N TRP A 163 -3.12 -3.52 -18.85
CA TRP A 163 -4.28 -4.15 -18.24
C TRP A 163 -4.40 -5.62 -18.63
N ALA A 164 -4.12 -5.97 -19.89
CA ALA A 164 -4.19 -7.35 -20.38
C ALA A 164 -3.34 -8.33 -19.55
N ASP A 165 -2.18 -7.88 -19.07
CA ASP A 165 -1.18 -8.70 -18.37
C ASP A 165 -1.42 -8.78 -16.85
N ILE A 166 -2.39 -8.03 -16.33
CA ILE A 166 -2.73 -7.98 -14.90
C ILE A 166 -3.78 -9.03 -14.55
N GLN A 167 -3.65 -9.70 -13.42
CA GLN A 167 -4.67 -10.58 -12.88
C GLN A 167 -4.88 -10.35 -11.39
N GLY A 168 -6.13 -10.30 -10.94
CA GLY A 168 -6.47 -10.26 -9.51
C GLY A 168 -6.37 -11.65 -8.87
N CYS A 169 -5.76 -11.70 -7.69
CA CYS A 169 -5.66 -12.85 -6.81
C CYS A 169 -6.11 -12.43 -5.40
N MET A 170 -6.85 -13.29 -4.71
CA MET A 170 -7.17 -13.08 -3.30
C MET A 170 -6.09 -13.71 -2.43
N ALA A 171 -5.58 -12.93 -1.48
CA ALA A 171 -4.69 -13.39 -0.42
C ALA A 171 -5.37 -13.21 0.94
N SER A 172 -5.07 -14.09 1.89
CA SER A 172 -5.57 -13.96 3.25
C SER A 172 -4.53 -13.37 4.19
N VAL A 173 -5.01 -12.56 5.13
CA VAL A 173 -4.21 -11.97 6.21
C VAL A 173 -4.84 -12.35 7.53
N SER A 174 -4.06 -13.00 8.41
CA SER A 174 -4.50 -13.28 9.77
C SER A 174 -4.24 -12.07 10.65
N VAL A 175 -5.30 -11.48 11.20
CA VAL A 175 -5.23 -10.31 12.09
C VAL A 175 -5.55 -10.78 13.51
N PRO A 176 -4.65 -10.60 14.49
CA PRO A 176 -4.91 -10.93 15.89
C PRO A 176 -5.95 -9.96 16.46
N LEU A 177 -6.88 -10.46 17.28
CA LEU A 177 -7.85 -9.63 18.00
C LEU A 177 -7.34 -9.28 19.39
N ALA A 178 -7.69 -8.07 19.84
CA ALA A 178 -7.43 -7.63 21.21
C ALA A 178 -8.13 -8.52 22.26
N SER A 179 -9.24 -9.17 21.91
CA SER A 179 -9.98 -10.11 22.77
C SER A 179 -9.39 -11.54 22.80
N GLY A 180 -8.28 -11.78 22.10
CA GLY A 180 -7.76 -13.13 21.84
C GLY A 180 -8.36 -13.76 20.58
N GLY A 181 -7.58 -14.63 19.93
CA GLY A 181 -7.91 -15.26 18.64
C GLY A 181 -7.42 -14.49 17.42
N THR A 182 -7.69 -15.03 16.23
CA THR A 182 -7.30 -14.45 14.94
C THR A 182 -8.49 -14.39 14.00
N VAL A 183 -8.76 -13.24 13.40
CA VAL A 183 -9.72 -13.11 12.29
C VAL A 183 -8.95 -13.17 10.99
N ARG A 184 -9.47 -13.98 10.07
CA ARG A 184 -8.98 -14.02 8.70
C ARG A 184 -9.61 -12.87 7.94
N SER A 185 -8.79 -11.87 7.62
CA SER A 185 -9.13 -10.86 6.63
C SER A 185 -8.63 -11.31 5.26
N TYR A 186 -9.17 -10.73 4.20
CA TYR A 186 -8.73 -10.96 2.85
C TYR A 186 -8.19 -9.66 2.27
N ARG A 187 -7.39 -9.76 1.23
CA ARG A 187 -6.94 -8.65 0.41
C ARG A 187 -6.89 -9.08 -1.04
N ILE A 188 -7.03 -8.13 -1.96
CA ILE A 188 -6.87 -8.40 -3.39
C ILE A 188 -5.49 -7.89 -3.78
N GLU A 189 -4.66 -8.81 -4.26
CA GLU A 189 -3.38 -8.53 -4.87
C GLU A 189 -3.48 -8.77 -6.37
N CYS A 190 -3.02 -7.81 -7.15
CA CYS A 190 -2.93 -7.94 -8.59
C CYS A 190 -1.52 -8.41 -8.95
N VAL A 191 -1.42 -9.56 -9.62
CA VAL A 191 -0.18 -10.05 -10.22
C VAL A 191 -0.06 -9.51 -11.64
N VAL A 192 1.16 -9.13 -12.02
CA VAL A 192 1.52 -8.72 -13.38
C VAL A 192 2.32 -9.87 -14.00
N CYS A 193 1.86 -10.38 -15.12
CA CYS A 193 2.49 -11.50 -15.81
C CYS A 193 3.33 -11.04 -17.01
N GLU A 194 4.28 -11.86 -17.46
CA GLU A 194 4.82 -11.66 -18.81
C GLU A 194 3.69 -11.88 -19.84
N PRO A 195 3.67 -11.11 -20.94
CA PRO A 195 2.59 -11.17 -21.92
C PRO A 195 2.30 -12.58 -22.41
N ASN A 196 1.02 -12.97 -22.39
CA ASN A 196 0.54 -14.31 -22.78
C ASN A 196 1.12 -15.47 -21.96
N THR A 197 1.62 -15.23 -20.74
CA THR A 197 2.11 -16.27 -19.84
C THR A 197 1.41 -16.21 -18.48
N THR A 198 1.68 -17.21 -17.63
CA THR A 198 1.32 -17.16 -16.21
C THR A 198 2.50 -16.87 -15.29
N LYS A 199 3.64 -16.44 -15.87
CA LYS A 199 4.85 -16.11 -15.12
C LYS A 199 4.74 -14.69 -14.58
N VAL A 200 4.69 -14.56 -13.26
CA VAL A 200 4.57 -13.30 -12.53
C VAL A 200 5.92 -12.60 -12.49
N ILE A 201 5.93 -11.34 -12.92
CA ILE A 201 7.10 -10.45 -12.90
C ILE A 201 7.02 -9.40 -11.80
N ASP A 202 5.81 -9.01 -11.42
CA ASP A 202 5.55 -8.04 -10.36
C ASP A 202 4.17 -8.31 -9.75
N HIS A 203 3.91 -7.72 -8.59
CA HIS A 203 2.58 -7.74 -7.99
C HIS A 203 2.36 -6.47 -7.19
N PHE A 204 1.10 -6.08 -7.05
CA PHE A 204 0.71 -4.93 -6.26
C PHE A 204 -0.57 -5.17 -5.50
N LEU A 205 -0.67 -4.52 -4.34
CA LEU A 205 -1.90 -4.50 -3.56
C LEU A 205 -2.92 -3.63 -4.28
N LEU A 206 -4.11 -4.16 -4.57
CA LEU A 206 -5.26 -3.39 -5.06
C LEU A 206 -6.06 -2.84 -3.88
N THR A 207 -6.38 -3.71 -2.92
CA THR A 207 -7.21 -3.35 -1.78
C THR A 207 -6.80 -4.10 -0.53
N ALA A 208 -6.71 -3.41 0.60
CA ALA A 208 -6.48 -3.98 1.91
C ALA A 208 -7.63 -3.63 2.87
N GLY A 209 -8.01 -4.60 3.70
CA GLY A 209 -9.24 -4.57 4.51
C GLY A 209 -10.32 -5.48 3.89
N SER A 210 -11.45 -5.67 4.57
CA SER A 210 -12.56 -6.57 4.17
C SER A 210 -12.94 -6.38 2.71
N PRO A 211 -12.36 -7.15 1.77
CA PRO A 211 -12.43 -6.81 0.37
C PRO A 211 -13.78 -7.29 -0.11
N SER A 212 -14.61 -6.38 -0.60
CA SER A 212 -15.69 -6.83 -1.45
C SER A 212 -15.05 -7.21 -2.79
N TYR A 213 -15.43 -8.37 -3.31
CA TYR A 213 -15.14 -8.74 -4.70
C TYR A 213 -15.62 -7.65 -5.68
N ASN A 214 -16.55 -6.81 -5.23
CA ASN A 214 -17.17 -5.75 -5.99
C ASN A 214 -16.15 -4.75 -6.55
N GLU A 215 -15.08 -4.39 -5.82
CA GLU A 215 -14.05 -3.47 -6.36
C GLU A 215 -13.37 -4.06 -7.60
N TRP A 216 -12.99 -5.35 -7.53
CA TRP A 216 -12.39 -6.04 -8.66
C TRP A 216 -13.39 -6.19 -9.81
N MET A 217 -14.65 -6.54 -9.52
CA MET A 217 -15.71 -6.63 -10.53
C MET A 217 -15.97 -5.28 -11.20
N TRP A 218 -16.01 -4.19 -10.42
CA TRP A 218 -16.20 -2.82 -10.89
C TRP A 218 -15.09 -2.46 -11.87
N ILE A 219 -13.83 -2.70 -11.50
CA ILE A 219 -12.68 -2.39 -12.35
C ILE A 219 -12.71 -3.18 -13.65
N ASN A 220 -13.05 -4.48 -13.61
CA ASN A 220 -13.15 -5.29 -14.82
C ASN A 220 -14.22 -4.75 -15.79
N ASN A 221 -15.39 -4.39 -15.27
CA ASN A 221 -16.48 -3.84 -16.05
C ASN A 221 -16.10 -2.47 -16.65
N TYR A 222 -15.52 -1.57 -15.84
CA TYR A 222 -15.03 -0.27 -16.31
C TYR A 222 -14.00 -0.41 -17.44
N MET A 223 -13.01 -1.30 -17.27
CA MET A 223 -11.96 -1.54 -18.27
C MET A 223 -12.48 -2.22 -19.53
N ALA A 224 -13.64 -2.86 -19.47
CA ALA A 224 -14.31 -3.49 -20.61
C ALA A 224 -15.39 -2.60 -21.25
N PHE A 225 -15.48 -1.32 -20.86
CA PHE A 225 -16.50 -0.38 -21.32
C PHE A 225 -17.94 -0.83 -21.02
N TYR A 226 -18.13 -1.55 -19.91
CA TYR A 226 -19.44 -2.02 -19.44
C TYR A 226 -19.86 -1.26 -18.20
N ASP A 227 -20.55 -0.13 -18.39
CA ASP A 227 -20.81 0.86 -17.33
C ASP A 227 -22.20 0.72 -16.68
N ASP A 228 -23.10 -0.12 -17.21
CA ASP A 228 -24.52 -0.19 -16.86
C ASP A 228 -24.82 -0.28 -15.35
N ASN A 229 -23.96 -0.98 -14.60
CA ASN A 229 -24.18 -1.31 -13.19
C ASN A 229 -23.09 -0.75 -12.26
N LEU A 230 -22.27 0.19 -12.71
CA LEU A 230 -21.19 0.78 -11.91
C LEU A 230 -21.71 1.91 -11.01
N ASP A 231 -21.38 1.87 -9.71
CA ASP A 231 -21.60 3.03 -8.86
C ASP A 231 -20.57 4.14 -9.14
N GLY A 232 -21.05 5.38 -9.12
CA GLY A 232 -20.22 6.59 -9.24
C GLY A 232 -19.92 7.26 -7.90
N GLU A 233 -20.12 6.56 -6.77
CA GLU A 233 -19.91 7.14 -5.44
C GLU A 233 -18.43 7.49 -5.26
N LEU A 234 -18.13 8.78 -5.19
CA LEU A 234 -16.77 9.28 -4.99
C LEU A 234 -16.38 9.16 -3.51
N MET A 235 -15.08 9.00 -3.28
CA MET A 235 -14.50 9.03 -1.95
C MET A 235 -14.74 10.41 -1.31
N PRO A 236 -15.14 10.47 -0.02
CA PRO A 236 -15.43 11.73 0.65
C PRO A 236 -14.23 12.68 0.68
N GLU A 237 -14.44 13.97 0.42
CA GLU A 237 -13.36 14.97 0.36
C GLU A 237 -12.60 15.13 1.69
N ASP A 238 -13.28 14.93 2.82
CA ASP A 238 -12.71 14.97 4.17
C ASP A 238 -11.55 13.96 4.37
N GLU A 239 -11.45 12.97 3.49
CA GLU A 239 -10.38 12.00 3.47
C GLU A 239 -9.06 12.56 2.91
N PHE A 240 -9.10 13.56 2.03
CA PHE A 240 -7.94 14.18 1.35
C PHE A 240 -7.37 15.36 2.11
N THR A 241 -7.01 15.11 3.33
CA THR A 241 -6.91 16.22 4.26
C THR A 241 -5.47 16.30 4.80
N TRP A 242 -4.64 15.29 4.51
CA TRP A 242 -3.22 15.22 4.86
C TRP A 242 -2.36 16.20 4.02
N PRO A 243 -1.29 16.80 4.58
CA PRO A 243 -0.50 17.83 3.88
C PRO A 243 0.27 17.31 2.66
N ILE A 244 0.76 16.07 2.71
CA ILE A 244 1.53 15.48 1.61
C ILE A 244 0.55 14.91 0.59
N LYS A 245 0.31 15.68 -0.47
CA LYS A 245 -0.58 15.31 -1.57
C LYS A 245 0.06 14.30 -2.51
N VAL A 246 -0.79 13.52 -3.19
CA VAL A 246 -0.34 12.67 -4.29
C VAL A 246 0.17 13.56 -5.42
N ASN A 247 1.40 13.34 -5.87
CA ASN A 247 2.00 14.09 -6.95
C ASN A 247 2.55 13.15 -8.02
N TRP A 248 1.77 12.94 -9.07
CA TRP A 248 2.18 12.13 -10.21
C TRP A 248 3.29 12.84 -11.00
N PRO A 249 4.36 12.14 -11.42
CA PRO A 249 5.36 12.70 -12.33
C PRO A 249 4.68 13.21 -13.61
N GLU A 250 5.10 14.36 -14.13
CA GLU A 250 4.40 15.05 -15.24
C GLU A 250 4.17 14.15 -16.47
N GLU A 251 5.17 13.34 -16.83
CA GLU A 251 5.08 12.41 -17.96
C GLU A 251 4.00 11.34 -17.73
N ILE A 252 3.97 10.74 -16.53
CA ILE A 252 2.97 9.73 -16.17
C ILE A 252 1.59 10.36 -16.00
N ASP A 253 1.51 11.58 -15.47
CA ASP A 253 0.24 12.30 -15.35
C ASP A 253 -0.40 12.50 -16.72
N LYS A 254 0.38 12.94 -17.72
CA LYS A 254 -0.07 13.06 -19.11
C LYS A 254 -0.44 11.71 -19.72
N LYS A 255 0.45 10.70 -19.63
CA LYS A 255 0.19 9.36 -20.19
C LYS A 255 -1.05 8.70 -19.61
N SER A 256 -1.27 8.84 -18.30
CA SER A 256 -2.42 8.24 -17.61
C SER A 256 -3.76 8.87 -17.97
N LYS A 257 -3.76 10.13 -18.43
CA LYS A 257 -4.94 10.89 -18.82
C LYS A 257 -5.17 10.96 -20.33
N ALA A 258 -4.34 10.26 -21.12
CA ALA A 258 -4.47 10.26 -22.57
C ALA A 258 -5.84 9.71 -22.99
N SER A 259 -6.49 10.40 -23.93
CA SER A 259 -7.83 10.06 -24.46
C SER A 259 -7.79 8.97 -25.53
N SER A 260 -6.61 8.67 -26.06
CA SER A 260 -6.39 7.66 -27.11
C SER A 260 -5.00 7.03 -27.03
N LEU A 261 -4.85 5.87 -27.67
CA LEU A 261 -3.55 5.20 -27.79
C LEU A 261 -2.57 6.01 -28.65
N GLU A 262 -3.06 6.74 -29.65
CA GLU A 262 -2.24 7.62 -30.50
C GLU A 262 -1.69 8.82 -29.72
N GLU A 263 -2.51 9.43 -28.86
CA GLU A 263 -2.06 10.50 -27.97
C GLU A 263 -1.02 9.98 -26.99
N TYR A 264 -1.26 8.81 -26.39
CA TYR A 264 -0.30 8.16 -25.51
C TYR A 264 1.06 7.91 -26.18
N GLN A 265 1.09 7.50 -27.46
CA GLN A 265 2.33 7.25 -28.20
C GLN A 265 3.13 8.51 -28.54
N LYS A 266 2.52 9.70 -28.46
CA LYS A 266 3.16 10.99 -28.76
C LYS A 266 3.81 11.64 -27.54
N ILE A 267 3.56 11.12 -26.34
CA ILE A 267 4.08 11.62 -25.05
C ILE A 267 5.35 10.89 -24.67
#